data_AF-A0A2H4XBG9-F1
#
_entry.id   AF-A0A2H4XBG9-F1
#
_cell.length_a   1.000
_cell.length_b   1.000
_cell.length_c   1.000
_cell.angle_alpha   90.00
_cell.angle_beta   90.00
_cell.angle_gamma   90.00
#
_symmetry.space_group_name_H-M   'P 1'
#
loop_
_entity.id
_entity.type
_entity.pdbx_description
1 polymer ?
#
loop_
_entity_poly.entity_id
_entity_poly.type
_entity_poly.pdbx_seq_one_letter_code
_entity_poly.pdbx_strand_id
1 'polypeptide(L)'
;LIVLGGLSFVLNQLIKRSINVPSGKGDPADYLLLVTLVALVLLGIIFSALFFFMDSHSWTSSLFFYLMTAVLGLGIFVPWLQFFIKQHPVFWLLEFLVQTNTRLYLLSLWMLLLVVAGSVVLYQNSRRSTESKKLHVSTAIRKYFHFLAVATYVPGLIYDRQLLFVASVVCLAVFVLLEYARYFSIKPIGQTLRNLLSLFIDERDSGPLILTHIYLLLGMSMPVWLFPKFCAASLSGPSTLLPYCGVL
;
A
#
# COMPACT_ATOMS: atom_id res chain seq x y z
N LEU A 1 -21.86 -12.64 -2.87
CA LEU A 1 -22.25 -12.77 -1.45
C LEU A 1 -21.04 -12.94 -0.53
N ILE A 2 -20.14 -13.90 -0.78
CA ILE A 2 -18.94 -14.14 0.06
C ILE A 2 -18.01 -12.92 0.14
N VAL A 3 -17.70 -12.30 -1.00
CA VAL A 3 -16.82 -11.10 -1.06
C VAL A 3 -17.43 -9.91 -0.30
N LEU A 4 -18.74 -9.67 -0.48
CA LEU A 4 -19.46 -8.62 0.24
C LEU A 4 -19.50 -8.88 1.76
N GLY A 5 -19.69 -10.14 2.16
CA GLY A 5 -19.68 -10.56 3.56
C GLY A 5 -18.30 -10.38 4.20
N GLY A 6 -17.23 -10.75 3.48
CA GLY A 6 -15.85 -10.54 3.93
C GLY A 6 -15.51 -9.06 4.10
N LEU A 7 -15.88 -8.21 3.13
CA LEU A 7 -15.70 -6.76 3.21
C LEU A 7 -16.45 -6.15 4.40
N SER A 8 -17.72 -6.54 4.58
CA SER A 8 -18.56 -6.08 5.70
C SER A 8 -17.95 -6.48 7.06
N PHE A 9 -17.43 -7.70 7.18
CA PHE A 9 -16.76 -8.15 8.38
C PHE A 9 -15.50 -7.33 8.68
N VAL A 10 -14.63 -7.12 7.69
CA VAL A 10 -13.39 -6.32 7.86
C VAL A 10 -13.72 -4.89 8.26
N LEU A 11 -14.66 -4.23 7.56
CA LEU A 11 -15.12 -2.88 7.89
C LEU A 11 -15.65 -2.80 9.32
N ASN A 12 -16.52 -3.73 9.72
CA ASN A 12 -17.10 -3.75 11.06
C ASN A 12 -16.02 -3.94 12.14
N GLN A 13 -15.01 -4.78 11.89
CA GLN A 13 -13.89 -4.94 12.82
C GLN A 13 -13.04 -3.67 12.93
N LEU A 14 -12.75 -3.01 11.81
CA LEU A 14 -11.99 -1.74 11.81
C LEU A 14 -12.76 -0.62 12.51
N ILE A 15 -14.08 -0.51 12.29
CA ILE A 15 -14.95 0.46 12.95
C ILE A 15 -14.99 0.20 14.46
N LYS A 16 -15.25 -1.04 14.88
CA LYS A 16 -15.23 -1.44 16.29
C LYS A 16 -13.90 -1.10 16.94
N ARG A 17 -12.77 -1.33 16.25
CA ARG A 17 -11.45 -0.96 16.74
C ARG A 17 -11.28 0.55 16.88
N SER A 18 -11.72 1.36 15.92
CA SER A 18 -11.63 2.81 16.05
C SER A 18 -12.49 3.39 17.17
N ILE A 19 -13.64 2.76 17.46
CA ILE A 19 -14.60 3.24 18.47
C ILE A 19 -14.23 2.76 19.88
N ASN A 20 -13.78 1.50 20.02
CA ASN A 20 -13.49 0.89 21.32
C ASN A 20 -12.15 1.34 21.93
N VAL A 21 -11.40 2.19 21.23
CA VAL A 21 -10.18 2.78 21.77
C VAL A 21 -10.58 3.98 22.65
N PRO A 22 -10.38 3.92 23.98
CA PRO A 22 -10.75 5.01 24.87
C PRO A 22 -10.02 6.30 24.46
N SER A 23 -10.79 7.38 24.29
CA SER A 23 -10.29 8.72 23.95
C SER A 23 -9.07 9.07 24.81
N GLY A 24 -7.91 9.22 24.16
CA GLY A 24 -6.66 9.63 24.80
C GLY A 24 -5.67 8.51 25.17
N LYS A 25 -5.97 7.23 24.92
CA LYS A 25 -5.04 6.09 25.16
C LYS A 25 -4.81 5.18 23.94
N GLY A 26 -5.29 5.58 22.77
CA GLY A 26 -5.11 4.87 21.51
C GLY A 26 -3.73 5.02 20.92
N ASP A 27 -3.17 3.93 20.39
CA ASP A 27 -2.01 4.03 19.52
C ASP A 27 -2.44 4.74 18.23
N PRO A 28 -1.78 5.83 17.80
CA PRO A 28 -2.11 6.54 16.57
C PRO A 28 -2.21 5.63 15.33
N ALA A 29 -1.47 4.51 15.32
CA ALA A 29 -1.54 3.51 14.27
C ALA A 29 -2.93 2.83 14.15
N ASP A 30 -3.71 2.78 15.23
CA ASP A 30 -5.04 2.14 15.26
C ASP A 30 -6.05 2.84 14.33
N TYR A 31 -5.91 4.16 14.12
CA TYR A 31 -6.79 4.97 13.26
C TYR A 31 -6.31 5.08 11.82
N LEU A 32 -4.99 4.91 11.61
CA LEU A 32 -4.33 5.13 10.32
C LEU A 32 -4.95 4.29 9.20
N LEU A 33 -5.14 2.99 9.42
CA LEU A 33 -5.67 2.09 8.39
C LEU A 33 -7.11 2.44 8.00
N LEU A 34 -8.00 2.67 8.97
CA LEU A 34 -9.39 3.00 8.70
C LEU A 34 -9.50 4.30 7.91
N VAL A 35 -8.86 5.37 8.40
CA VAL A 35 -8.92 6.68 7.74
C VAL A 35 -8.29 6.62 6.35
N THR A 36 -7.18 5.88 6.18
CA THR A 36 -6.56 5.67 4.86
C THR A 36 -7.50 4.95 3.90
N LEU A 37 -8.18 3.88 4.35
CA LEU A 37 -9.13 3.15 3.49
C LEU A 37 -10.31 4.03 3.08
N VAL A 38 -10.90 4.77 4.02
CA VAL A 38 -11.99 5.72 3.70
C VAL A 38 -11.49 6.78 2.73
N ALA A 39 -10.29 7.31 2.93
CA ALA A 39 -9.69 8.30 2.05
C ALA A 39 -9.52 7.80 0.62
N LEU A 40 -8.96 6.60 0.45
CA LEU A 40 -8.74 6.01 -0.86
C LEU A 40 -10.07 5.73 -1.58
N VAL A 41 -11.08 5.23 -0.88
CA VAL A 41 -12.42 4.99 -1.46
C VAL A 41 -13.07 6.29 -1.89
N LEU A 42 -13.10 7.31 -1.03
CA LEU A 42 -13.67 8.61 -1.36
C LEU A 42 -12.95 9.26 -2.54
N LEU A 43 -11.62 9.22 -2.53
CA LEU A 43 -10.80 9.73 -3.63
C LEU A 43 -11.09 8.99 -4.94
N GLY A 44 -11.23 7.66 -4.90
CA GLY A 44 -11.58 6.84 -6.04
C GLY A 44 -12.95 7.19 -6.63
N ILE A 45 -13.96 7.41 -5.78
CA ILE A 45 -15.30 7.85 -6.20
C ILE A 45 -15.22 9.22 -6.87
N ILE A 46 -14.53 10.17 -6.22
CA ILE A 46 -14.36 11.54 -6.72
C ILE A 46 -13.65 11.52 -8.08
N PHE A 47 -12.53 10.81 -8.23
CA PHE A 47 -11.83 10.72 -9.51
C PHE A 47 -12.63 10.02 -10.59
N SER A 48 -13.32 8.93 -10.26
CA SER A 48 -14.17 8.24 -11.23
C SER A 48 -15.27 9.18 -11.75
N ALA A 49 -15.90 9.97 -10.87
CA ALA A 49 -16.87 10.96 -11.28
C ALA A 49 -16.24 12.08 -12.12
N LEU A 50 -15.11 12.63 -11.71
CA LEU A 50 -14.44 13.73 -12.41
C LEU A 50 -13.99 13.34 -13.83
N PHE A 51 -13.29 12.21 -13.96
CA PHE A 51 -12.77 11.73 -15.25
C PHE A 51 -13.83 11.06 -16.11
N PHE A 52 -15.03 10.84 -15.59
CA PHE A 52 -16.18 10.52 -16.43
C PHE A 52 -16.58 11.72 -17.31
N PHE A 53 -16.42 12.96 -16.79
CA PHE A 53 -16.78 14.18 -17.50
C PHE A 53 -15.59 14.92 -18.14
N MET A 54 -14.35 14.57 -17.79
CA MET A 54 -13.15 15.30 -18.18
C MET A 54 -12.12 14.40 -18.86
N ASP A 55 -11.56 14.88 -19.98
CA ASP A 55 -10.50 14.19 -20.72
C ASP A 55 -9.20 14.07 -19.92
N SER A 56 -8.87 12.85 -19.54
CA SER A 56 -7.75 12.55 -18.65
C SER A 56 -6.36 12.75 -19.27
N HIS A 57 -6.27 12.85 -20.60
CA HIS A 57 -5.01 12.97 -21.35
C HIS A 57 -4.41 14.39 -21.36
N SER A 58 -5.14 15.39 -20.87
CA SER A 58 -4.69 16.78 -20.85
C SER A 58 -3.77 17.09 -19.67
N TRP A 59 -2.90 18.09 -19.81
CA TRP A 59 -2.07 18.58 -18.70
C TRP A 59 -2.92 19.26 -17.61
N THR A 60 -4.00 19.93 -18.00
CA THR A 60 -4.96 20.57 -17.09
C THR A 60 -5.61 19.54 -16.16
N SER A 61 -6.06 18.41 -16.70
CA SER A 61 -6.68 17.35 -15.91
C SER A 61 -5.67 16.64 -15.01
N SER A 62 -4.40 16.58 -15.42
CA SER A 62 -3.31 16.09 -14.58
C SER A 62 -3.04 17.04 -13.41
N LEU A 63 -3.01 18.36 -13.67
CA LEU A 63 -2.91 19.36 -12.61
C LEU A 63 -4.09 19.25 -11.63
N PHE A 64 -5.30 19.08 -12.15
CA PHE A 64 -6.50 18.90 -11.33
C PHE A 64 -6.41 17.66 -10.45
N PHE A 65 -5.91 16.54 -10.98
CA PHE A 65 -5.65 15.32 -10.20
C PHE A 65 -4.74 15.62 -9.00
N TYR A 66 -3.54 16.17 -9.25
CA TYR A 66 -2.57 16.42 -8.18
C TYR A 66 -3.07 17.45 -7.16
N LEU A 67 -3.69 18.54 -7.63
CA LEU A 67 -4.25 19.57 -6.75
C LEU A 67 -5.40 19.00 -5.91
N MET A 68 -6.32 18.24 -6.49
CA MET A 68 -7.43 17.63 -5.75
C MET A 68 -6.92 16.60 -4.74
N THR A 69 -5.95 15.75 -5.11
CA THR A 69 -5.30 14.84 -4.14
C THR A 69 -4.68 15.63 -3.00
N ALA A 70 -3.97 16.72 -3.28
CA ALA A 70 -3.32 17.54 -2.26
C ALA A 70 -4.34 18.25 -1.36
N VAL A 71 -5.41 18.83 -1.93
CA VAL A 71 -6.45 19.54 -1.17
C VAL A 71 -7.23 18.58 -0.28
N LEU A 72 -7.65 17.42 -0.79
CA LEU A 72 -8.36 16.43 0.02
C LEU A 72 -7.42 15.79 1.05
N GLY A 73 -6.19 15.47 0.65
CA GLY A 73 -5.13 14.95 1.51
C GLY A 73 -4.83 15.86 2.70
N LEU A 74 -4.38 17.08 2.40
CA LEU A 74 -3.94 18.05 3.40
C LEU A 74 -5.10 18.79 4.09
N GLY A 75 -6.19 19.03 3.39
CA GLY A 75 -7.33 19.81 3.89
C GLY A 75 -8.39 19.00 4.62
N ILE A 76 -8.51 17.69 4.33
CA ILE A 76 -9.53 16.83 4.95
C ILE A 76 -8.88 15.70 5.73
N PHE A 77 -8.08 14.85 5.06
CA PHE A 77 -7.60 13.61 5.68
C PHE A 77 -6.56 13.83 6.77
N VAL A 78 -5.62 14.77 6.59
CA VAL A 78 -4.62 15.12 7.61
C VAL A 78 -5.28 15.74 8.86
N PRO A 79 -6.17 16.74 8.76
CA PRO A 79 -6.90 17.26 9.93
C PRO A 79 -7.78 16.20 10.60
N TRP A 80 -8.37 15.29 9.82
CA TRP A 80 -9.16 14.20 10.36
C TRP A 80 -8.31 13.21 11.17
N LEU A 81 -7.13 12.85 10.67
CA LEU A 81 -6.16 12.08 11.45
C LEU A 81 -5.68 12.85 12.68
N GLN A 82 -5.39 14.14 12.55
CA GLN A 82 -4.98 15.00 13.66
C GLN A 82 -6.02 15.02 14.78
N PHE A 83 -7.31 15.05 14.41
CA PHE A 83 -8.40 15.02 15.38
C PHE A 83 -8.40 13.74 16.23
N PHE A 84 -8.06 12.59 15.65
CA PHE A 84 -7.96 11.32 16.38
C PHE A 84 -6.63 11.17 17.15
N ILE A 85 -5.51 11.47 16.49
CA ILE A 85 -4.16 11.28 17.02
C ILE A 85 -3.83 12.32 18.10
N LYS A 86 -4.52 13.47 18.11
CA LYS A 86 -4.27 14.65 18.98
C LYS A 86 -2.88 15.30 18.79
N GLN A 87 -2.11 14.84 17.82
CA GLN A 87 -0.86 15.42 17.35
C GLN A 87 -0.94 15.52 15.81
N HIS A 88 -0.14 16.41 15.23
CA HIS A 88 -0.06 16.53 13.78
C HIS A 88 0.51 15.21 13.17
N PRO A 89 -0.21 14.54 12.26
CA PRO A 89 0.12 13.19 11.81
C PRO A 89 1.49 13.04 11.15
N VAL A 90 1.94 14.07 10.41
CA VAL A 90 3.25 14.04 9.75
C VAL A 90 4.39 14.09 10.76
N PHE A 91 4.25 14.91 11.80
CA PHE A 91 5.29 14.99 12.85
C PHE A 91 5.33 13.70 13.66
N TRP A 92 4.15 13.17 14.03
CA TRP A 92 4.04 11.87 14.65
C TRP A 92 4.71 10.77 13.82
N LEU A 93 4.47 10.73 12.50
CA LEU A 93 5.06 9.72 11.62
C LEU A 93 6.59 9.83 11.56
N LEU A 94 7.14 11.04 11.46
CA LEU A 94 8.59 11.26 11.43
C LEU A 94 9.25 10.84 12.75
N GLU A 95 8.68 11.26 13.88
CA GLU A 95 9.11 10.85 15.22
C GLU A 95 9.06 9.33 15.37
N PHE A 96 7.97 8.71 14.92
CA PHE A 96 7.79 7.26 14.94
C PHE A 96 8.86 6.53 14.11
N LEU A 97 9.17 7.00 12.90
CA LEU A 97 10.14 6.35 12.02
C LEU A 97 11.57 6.40 12.58
N VAL A 98 11.95 7.50 13.26
CA VAL A 98 13.30 7.72 13.79
C VAL A 98 13.43 7.27 15.25
N GLN A 99 12.34 6.82 15.88
CA GLN A 99 12.28 6.52 17.31
C GLN A 99 13.32 5.51 17.80
N THR A 100 13.66 4.49 17.00
CA THR A 100 14.56 3.40 17.42
C THR A 100 15.59 3.07 16.35
N ASN A 101 16.78 2.64 16.77
CA ASN A 101 17.82 2.17 15.86
C ASN A 101 17.35 0.98 15.02
N THR A 102 16.54 0.07 15.60
CA THR A 102 15.95 -1.06 14.88
C THR A 102 15.10 -0.59 13.71
N ARG A 103 14.26 0.44 13.89
CA ARG A 103 13.46 1.01 12.80
C ARG A 103 14.36 1.62 11.72
N LEU A 104 15.42 2.33 12.10
CA LEU A 104 16.36 2.90 11.14
C LEU A 104 17.09 1.83 10.32
N TYR A 105 17.52 0.72 10.95
CA TYR A 105 18.13 -0.41 10.24
C TYR A 105 17.14 -1.14 9.31
N LEU A 106 15.88 -1.29 9.73
CA LEU A 106 14.84 -1.86 8.87
C LEU A 106 14.53 -0.95 7.68
N LEU A 107 14.39 0.35 7.92
CA LEU A 107 14.15 1.34 6.86
C LEU A 107 15.31 1.38 5.87
N SER A 108 16.56 1.33 6.33
CA SER A 108 17.71 1.32 5.43
C SER A 108 17.77 0.04 4.59
N LEU A 109 17.49 -1.13 5.18
CA LEU A 109 17.34 -2.39 4.45
C LEU A 109 16.24 -2.30 3.39
N TRP A 110 15.07 -1.79 3.76
CA TRP A 110 13.94 -1.67 2.83
C TRP A 110 14.23 -0.68 1.70
N MET A 111 14.93 0.42 1.96
CA MET A 111 15.38 1.34 0.93
C MET A 111 16.36 0.68 -0.05
N LEU A 112 17.29 -0.14 0.46
CA LEU A 112 18.19 -0.91 -0.39
C LEU A 112 17.42 -1.92 -1.27
N LEU A 113 16.47 -2.66 -0.69
CA LEU A 113 15.62 -3.59 -1.43
C LEU A 113 14.77 -2.87 -2.50
N LEU A 114 14.25 -1.67 -2.19
CA LEU A 114 13.50 -0.85 -3.13
C LEU A 114 14.36 -0.39 -4.31
N VAL A 115 15.60 0.04 -4.04
CA VAL A 115 16.56 0.41 -5.10
C VAL A 115 16.87 -0.80 -5.97
N VAL A 116 17.17 -1.95 -5.37
CA VAL A 116 17.42 -3.20 -6.10
C VAL A 116 16.21 -3.57 -6.97
N ALA A 117 14.99 -3.52 -6.44
CA ALA A 117 13.76 -3.77 -7.19
C ALA A 117 13.64 -2.82 -8.39
N GLY A 118 13.81 -1.51 -8.16
CA GLY A 118 13.74 -0.48 -9.19
C GLY A 118 14.78 -0.68 -10.28
N SER A 119 16.03 -0.96 -9.92
CA SER A 119 17.11 -1.25 -10.87
C SER A 119 16.77 -2.46 -11.75
N VAL A 120 16.19 -3.52 -11.18
CA VAL A 120 15.75 -4.70 -11.93
C VAL A 120 14.62 -4.37 -12.90
N VAL A 121 13.60 -3.61 -12.49
CA VAL A 121 12.53 -3.16 -13.40
C VAL A 121 13.11 -2.34 -14.56
N LEU A 122 13.97 -1.37 -14.27
CA LEU A 122 14.57 -0.51 -15.28
C LEU A 122 15.45 -1.30 -16.25
N TYR A 123 16.29 -2.21 -15.74
CA TYR A 123 17.15 -3.07 -16.54
C TYR A 123 16.35 -3.98 -17.47
N GLN A 124 15.30 -4.63 -16.95
CA GLN A 124 14.45 -5.52 -17.75
C GLN A 124 13.66 -4.74 -18.80
N ASN A 125 13.18 -3.53 -18.46
CA ASN A 125 12.44 -2.70 -19.40
C ASN A 125 13.35 -2.20 -20.54
N SER A 126 14.60 -1.86 -20.24
CA SER A 126 15.61 -1.49 -21.24
C SER A 126 15.95 -2.67 -22.17
N ARG A 127 16.14 -3.87 -21.60
CA ARG A 127 16.42 -5.10 -22.36
C ARG A 127 15.26 -5.53 -23.26
N ARG A 128 14.01 -5.38 -22.79
CA ARG A 128 12.79 -5.74 -23.54
C ARG A 128 12.63 -4.96 -24.85
N SER A 129 13.10 -3.72 -24.90
CA SER A 129 13.12 -2.94 -26.14
C SER A 129 14.05 -3.52 -27.22
N THR A 130 14.94 -4.46 -26.85
CA THR A 130 15.99 -5.00 -27.73
C THR A 130 15.73 -6.47 -28.15
N GLU A 131 15.04 -7.28 -27.35
CA GLU A 131 14.79 -8.71 -27.64
C GLU A 131 13.31 -9.13 -27.51
N SER A 132 12.76 -9.71 -28.59
CA SER A 132 11.38 -10.21 -28.69
C SER A 132 11.18 -11.62 -28.07
N LYS A 133 11.46 -11.80 -26.77
CA LYS A 133 11.12 -13.04 -26.03
C LYS A 133 10.05 -12.75 -24.97
N LYS A 134 8.77 -12.84 -25.36
CA LYS A 134 7.62 -12.38 -24.56
C LYS A 134 7.14 -13.31 -23.44
N LEU A 135 7.37 -14.64 -23.51
CA LEU A 135 6.56 -15.58 -22.72
C LEU A 135 7.21 -16.15 -21.45
N HIS A 136 8.54 -16.41 -21.43
CA HIS A 136 9.20 -17.08 -20.29
C HIS A 136 9.64 -16.12 -19.15
N VAL A 137 9.57 -14.81 -19.38
CA VAL A 137 10.13 -13.79 -18.49
C VAL A 137 9.15 -13.41 -17.37
N SER A 138 7.84 -13.46 -17.61
CA SER A 138 6.81 -12.98 -16.65
C SER A 138 6.79 -13.78 -15.33
N THR A 139 6.90 -15.11 -15.39
CA THR A 139 6.81 -15.96 -14.18
C THR A 139 8.03 -15.85 -13.27
N ALA A 140 9.24 -15.71 -13.85
CA ALA A 140 10.47 -15.51 -13.08
C ALA A 140 10.50 -14.16 -12.37
N ILE A 141 10.03 -13.09 -13.05
CA ILE A 141 9.90 -11.76 -12.45
C ILE A 141 8.94 -11.81 -11.26
N ARG A 142 7.77 -12.43 -11.41
CA ARG A 142 6.79 -12.55 -10.30
C ARG A 142 7.40 -13.22 -9.06
N LYS A 143 8.17 -14.30 -9.25
CA LYS A 143 8.88 -14.98 -8.15
C LYS A 143 9.93 -14.08 -7.50
N TYR A 144 10.68 -13.32 -8.30
CA TYR A 144 11.68 -12.38 -7.79
C TYR A 144 11.03 -11.28 -6.93
N PHE A 145 9.95 -10.66 -7.41
CA PHE A 145 9.24 -9.63 -6.65
C PHE A 145 8.58 -10.20 -5.39
N HIS A 146 8.02 -11.41 -5.46
CA HIS A 146 7.51 -12.09 -4.27
C HIS A 146 8.63 -12.34 -3.24
N PHE A 147 9.80 -12.80 -3.68
CA PHE A 147 10.96 -12.97 -2.80
C PHE A 147 11.39 -11.65 -2.14
N LEU A 148 11.45 -10.55 -2.89
CA LEU A 148 11.75 -9.22 -2.31
C LEU A 148 10.68 -8.79 -1.30
N ALA A 149 9.42 -9.10 -1.57
CA ALA A 149 8.31 -8.80 -0.68
C ALA A 149 8.46 -9.59 0.63
N VAL A 150 8.75 -10.90 0.56
CA VAL A 150 9.05 -11.74 1.72
C VAL A 150 10.28 -11.22 2.48
N ALA A 151 11.35 -10.85 1.77
CA ALA A 151 12.56 -10.27 2.37
C ALA A 151 12.31 -8.92 3.07
N THR A 152 11.25 -8.20 2.69
CA THR A 152 10.80 -6.97 3.37
C THR A 152 9.94 -7.29 4.59
N TYR A 153 8.98 -8.22 4.45
CA TYR A 153 7.99 -8.53 5.49
C TYR A 153 8.54 -9.37 6.64
N VAL A 154 9.39 -10.37 6.36
CA VAL A 154 9.96 -11.25 7.40
C VAL A 154 10.73 -10.48 8.48
N PRO A 155 11.72 -9.62 8.16
CA PRO A 155 12.40 -8.84 9.19
C PRO A 155 11.47 -7.83 9.87
N GLY A 156 10.48 -7.26 9.14
CA GLY A 156 9.46 -6.42 9.75
C GLY A 156 8.61 -7.17 10.79
N LEU A 157 8.20 -8.40 10.50
CA LEU A 157 7.39 -9.23 11.41
C LEU A 157 8.15 -9.64 12.67
N ILE A 158 9.45 -9.94 12.52
CA ILE A 158 10.31 -10.40 13.62
C ILE A 158 10.73 -9.23 14.52
N TYR A 159 11.21 -8.13 13.92
CA TYR A 159 11.88 -7.06 14.66
C TYR A 159 10.96 -5.89 15.05
N ASP A 160 10.02 -5.48 14.19
CA ASP A 160 9.09 -4.38 14.49
C ASP A 160 7.79 -4.46 13.68
N ARG A 161 6.79 -5.15 14.24
CA ARG A 161 5.47 -5.30 13.61
C ARG A 161 4.70 -4.00 13.47
N GLN A 162 4.92 -3.05 14.38
CA GLN A 162 4.22 -1.78 14.34
C GLN A 162 4.73 -0.92 13.19
N LEU A 163 6.05 -0.91 12.97
CA LEU A 163 6.65 -0.29 11.79
C LEU A 163 6.10 -0.92 10.51
N LEU A 164 6.07 -2.25 10.43
CA LEU A 164 5.53 -2.96 9.27
C LEU A 164 4.04 -2.64 9.02
N PHE A 165 3.23 -2.55 10.08
CA PHE A 165 1.83 -2.14 9.97
C PHE A 165 1.72 -0.73 9.35
N VAL A 166 2.41 0.26 9.93
CA VAL A 166 2.34 1.66 9.45
C VAL A 166 2.87 1.76 8.02
N ALA A 167 4.04 1.17 7.74
CA ALA A 167 4.64 1.18 6.42
C ALA A 167 3.75 0.54 5.36
N SER A 168 3.13 -0.61 5.66
CA SER A 168 2.24 -1.27 4.70
C SER A 168 0.95 -0.50 4.41
N VAL A 169 0.40 0.23 5.38
CA VAL A 169 -0.75 1.15 5.15
C VAL A 169 -0.34 2.30 4.24
N VAL A 170 0.84 2.90 4.47
CA VAL A 170 1.38 3.96 3.61
C VAL A 170 1.66 3.44 2.20
N CYS A 171 2.26 2.25 2.06
CA CYS A 171 2.48 1.60 0.77
C CYS A 171 1.17 1.31 0.04
N LEU A 172 0.11 0.89 0.74
CA LEU A 172 -1.21 0.71 0.14
C LEU A 172 -1.72 2.02 -0.47
N ALA A 173 -1.64 3.11 0.29
CA ALA A 173 -2.06 4.42 -0.20
C ALA A 173 -1.27 4.85 -1.44
N VAL A 174 0.05 4.71 -1.41
CA VAL A 174 0.92 5.04 -2.56
C VAL A 174 0.59 4.16 -3.76
N PHE A 175 0.45 2.84 -3.60
CA PHE A 175 0.17 1.93 -4.71
C PHE A 175 -1.19 2.22 -5.35
N VAL A 176 -2.23 2.48 -4.56
CA VAL A 176 -3.55 2.85 -5.08
C VAL A 176 -3.52 4.20 -5.80
N LEU A 177 -2.82 5.20 -5.25
CA LEU A 177 -2.65 6.50 -5.92
C LEU A 177 -1.89 6.39 -7.24
N LEU A 178 -0.81 5.62 -7.28
CA LEU A 178 -0.07 5.34 -8.51
C LEU A 178 -0.93 4.60 -9.53
N GLU A 179 -1.77 3.68 -9.07
CA GLU A 179 -2.71 2.97 -9.94
C GLU A 179 -3.80 3.90 -10.50
N TYR A 180 -4.32 4.85 -9.71
CA TYR A 180 -5.19 5.90 -10.24
C TYR A 180 -4.47 6.77 -11.27
N ALA A 181 -3.24 7.17 -11.01
CA ALA A 181 -2.44 7.94 -11.95
C ALA A 181 -2.20 7.18 -13.27
N ARG A 182 -1.96 5.87 -13.19
CA ARG A 182 -1.80 4.97 -14.35
C ARG A 182 -3.11 4.79 -15.11
N TYR A 183 -4.20 4.50 -14.40
CA TYR A 183 -5.53 4.23 -14.95
C TYR A 183 -6.08 5.45 -15.70
N PHE A 184 -6.02 6.63 -15.07
CA PHE A 184 -6.43 7.90 -15.66
C PHE A 184 -5.34 8.54 -16.54
N SER A 185 -4.28 7.84 -16.94
CA SER A 185 -3.28 8.39 -17.88
C SER A 185 -2.61 9.71 -17.45
N ILE A 186 -2.53 9.99 -16.15
CA ILE A 186 -2.12 11.29 -15.61
C ILE A 186 -0.68 11.61 -16.01
N LYS A 187 -0.43 12.77 -16.62
CA LYS A 187 0.92 13.18 -17.03
C LYS A 187 1.76 13.68 -15.85
N PRO A 188 3.09 13.51 -15.86
CA PRO A 188 3.87 12.65 -16.76
C PRO A 188 3.91 11.18 -16.32
N ILE A 189 3.52 10.90 -15.08
CA ILE A 189 3.81 9.64 -14.38
C ILE A 189 3.03 8.46 -14.95
N GLY A 190 1.79 8.66 -15.38
CA GLY A 190 0.88 7.62 -15.86
C GLY A 190 1.42 6.86 -17.08
N GLN A 191 2.08 7.54 -18.02
CA GLN A 191 2.72 6.86 -19.16
C GLN A 191 3.96 6.07 -18.72
N THR A 192 4.79 6.65 -17.87
CA THR A 192 5.98 5.99 -17.31
C THR A 192 5.57 4.72 -16.55
N LEU A 193 4.56 4.80 -15.70
CA LEU A 193 4.01 3.66 -14.96
C LEU A 193 3.48 2.57 -15.89
N ARG A 194 2.73 2.93 -16.94
CA ARG A 194 2.24 1.94 -17.92
C ARG A 194 3.39 1.20 -18.60
N ASN A 195 4.44 1.91 -18.98
CA ASN A 195 5.61 1.31 -19.61
C ASN A 195 6.35 0.38 -18.64
N LEU A 196 6.65 0.85 -17.42
CA LEU A 196 7.36 0.05 -16.41
C LEU A 196 6.56 -1.18 -15.97
N LEU A 197 5.26 -1.01 -15.76
CA LEU A 197 4.38 -2.09 -15.28
C LEU A 197 3.96 -3.08 -16.38
N SER A 198 4.19 -2.75 -17.66
CA SER A 198 3.93 -3.67 -18.78
C SER A 198 4.72 -4.98 -18.69
N LEU A 199 5.82 -5.00 -17.90
CA LEU A 199 6.60 -6.19 -17.60
C LEU A 199 5.83 -7.23 -16.79
N PHE A 200 4.82 -6.80 -16.01
CA PHE A 200 4.06 -7.65 -15.10
C PHE A 200 2.72 -8.11 -15.67
N ILE A 201 2.29 -7.52 -16.79
CA ILE A 201 1.08 -7.90 -17.51
C ILE A 201 1.33 -9.24 -18.20
N ASP A 202 0.54 -10.25 -17.83
CA ASP A 202 0.51 -11.55 -18.48
C ASP A 202 -0.77 -11.66 -19.33
N GLU A 203 -0.80 -12.59 -20.29
CA GLU A 203 -1.97 -12.86 -21.17
C GLU A 203 -3.23 -13.24 -20.37
N ARG A 204 -3.07 -13.60 -19.09
CA ARG A 204 -4.15 -13.92 -18.15
C ARG A 204 -4.70 -12.71 -17.40
N ASP A 205 -3.98 -11.59 -17.39
CA ASP A 205 -4.37 -10.34 -16.73
C ASP A 205 -5.06 -9.40 -17.74
N SER A 206 -6.09 -9.91 -18.42
CA SER A 206 -6.88 -9.17 -19.44
C SER A 206 -7.80 -8.09 -18.87
N GLY A 207 -7.59 -7.68 -17.61
CA GLY A 207 -8.31 -6.61 -16.94
C GLY A 207 -7.59 -5.26 -17.06
N PRO A 208 -8.29 -4.12 -16.98
CA PRO A 208 -7.69 -2.79 -17.12
C PRO A 208 -6.78 -2.38 -15.94
N LEU A 209 -6.81 -3.12 -14.82
CA LEU A 209 -6.04 -2.85 -13.62
C LEU A 209 -4.91 -3.87 -13.39
N ILE A 210 -3.69 -3.38 -13.13
CA ILE A 210 -2.52 -4.21 -12.79
C ILE A 210 -2.51 -4.40 -11.28
N LEU A 211 -3.51 -5.11 -10.76
CA LEU A 211 -3.73 -5.26 -9.32
C LEU A 211 -2.74 -6.21 -8.63
N THR A 212 -1.88 -6.92 -9.38
CA THR A 212 -1.00 -7.97 -8.83
C THR A 212 -0.13 -7.48 -7.67
N HIS A 213 0.41 -6.26 -7.75
CA HIS A 213 1.24 -5.68 -6.68
C HIS A 213 0.41 -5.26 -5.46
N ILE A 214 -0.81 -4.76 -5.68
CA ILE A 214 -1.76 -4.42 -4.62
C ILE A 214 -2.26 -5.69 -3.93
N TYR A 215 -2.56 -6.74 -4.69
CA TYR A 215 -2.99 -8.03 -4.15
C TYR A 215 -1.90 -8.73 -3.36
N LEU A 216 -0.65 -8.66 -3.82
CA LEU A 216 0.50 -9.17 -3.05
C LEU A 216 0.64 -8.43 -1.71
N LEU A 217 0.59 -7.09 -1.73
CA LEU A 217 0.62 -6.28 -0.52
C LEU A 217 -0.54 -6.62 0.42
N LEU A 218 -1.77 -6.66 -0.11
CA LEU A 218 -2.97 -7.00 0.65
C LEU A 218 -2.88 -8.40 1.26
N GLY A 219 -2.44 -9.40 0.49
CA GLY A 219 -2.30 -10.78 0.95
C GLY A 219 -1.36 -10.90 2.15
N MET A 220 -0.19 -10.26 2.06
CA MET A 220 0.80 -10.28 3.14
C MET A 220 0.40 -9.40 4.34
N SER A 221 -0.26 -8.28 4.11
CA SER A 221 -0.63 -7.32 5.16
C SER A 221 -1.93 -7.62 5.90
N MET A 222 -2.87 -8.35 5.28
CA MET A 222 -4.19 -8.59 5.87
C MET A 222 -4.11 -9.22 7.27
N PRO A 223 -3.26 -10.25 7.53
CA PRO A 223 -3.10 -10.78 8.88
C PRO A 223 -2.51 -9.77 9.87
N VAL A 224 -1.54 -8.95 9.42
CA VAL A 224 -0.92 -7.89 10.22
C VAL A 224 -1.94 -6.82 10.60
N TRP A 225 -2.86 -6.49 9.69
CA TRP A 225 -3.88 -5.47 9.90
C TRP A 225 -5.00 -5.91 10.84
N LEU A 226 -5.43 -7.16 10.72
CA LEU A 226 -6.48 -7.74 11.57
C LEU A 226 -5.96 -8.06 12.98
N PHE A 227 -4.69 -8.48 13.11
CA PHE A 227 -4.13 -9.01 14.35
C PHE A 227 -2.83 -8.30 14.83
N PRO A 228 -2.77 -6.96 14.93
CA PRO A 228 -1.54 -6.25 15.24
C PRO A 228 -1.08 -6.37 16.70
N LYS A 229 -2.01 -6.65 17.64
CA LYS A 229 -1.73 -6.75 19.09
C LYS A 229 -1.53 -8.20 19.56
N PHE A 230 -1.44 -9.18 18.66
CA PHE A 230 -1.16 -10.58 19.06
C PHE A 230 0.29 -10.70 19.54
N CYS A 231 0.48 -10.41 20.82
CA CYS A 231 1.71 -10.56 21.57
C CYS A 231 2.12 -12.03 21.61
N ALA A 232 3.44 -12.27 21.67
CA ALA A 232 4.07 -13.56 21.88
C ALA A 232 3.67 -14.28 23.20
N ALA A 233 2.68 -13.78 23.95
CA ALA A 233 2.24 -14.32 25.23
C ALA A 233 1.42 -15.62 25.12
N SER A 234 1.00 -16.03 23.92
CA SER A 234 0.36 -17.33 23.67
C SER A 234 1.30 -18.25 22.90
N LEU A 235 2.54 -18.44 23.36
CA LEU A 235 3.54 -19.33 22.76
C LEU A 235 3.10 -20.82 22.70
N SER A 236 1.92 -21.19 23.20
CA SER A 236 1.42 -22.57 23.27
C SER A 236 0.19 -22.86 22.38
N GLY A 237 -0.24 -21.93 21.52
CA GLY A 237 -1.41 -22.11 20.66
C GLY A 237 -1.13 -22.09 19.15
N PRO A 238 -1.96 -22.76 18.31
CA PRO A 238 -1.88 -22.69 16.84
C PRO A 238 -2.08 -21.26 16.28
N SER A 239 -2.58 -20.33 17.10
CA SER A 239 -2.80 -18.92 16.76
C SER A 239 -1.52 -18.06 16.71
N THR A 240 -0.36 -18.62 17.06
CA THR A 240 0.96 -17.92 17.01
C THR A 240 1.44 -17.63 15.60
N LEU A 241 1.05 -18.46 14.63
CA LEU A 241 1.45 -18.34 13.23
C LEU A 241 0.50 -17.47 12.41
N LEU A 242 -0.64 -17.06 12.99
CA LEU A 242 -1.67 -16.27 12.32
C LEU A 242 -1.13 -14.99 11.62
N PRO A 243 -0.23 -14.17 12.23
CA PRO A 243 0.32 -13.00 11.54
C PRO A 243 1.31 -13.35 10.42
N TYR A 244 1.80 -14.59 10.34
CA TYR A 244 2.72 -15.08 9.30
C TYR A 244 1.98 -15.73 8.13
N CYS A 245 0.70 -16.09 8.28
CA CYS A 245 -0.10 -16.80 7.26
C CYS A 245 -0.25 -16.05 5.92
N GLY A 246 0.02 -14.74 5.89
CA GLY A 246 -0.01 -13.96 4.65
C GLY A 246 1.33 -13.95 3.92
N VAL A 247 2.42 -14.31 4.61
CA VAL A 247 3.81 -14.21 4.13
C VAL A 247 4.40 -15.58 3.81
N LEU A 248 3.94 -16.65 4.48
CA LEU A 248 4.26 -18.06 4.22
C LEU A 248 3.34 -18.65 3.15
#